data_AF-A0A7X4E942-F1
#
_entry.id   AF-A0A7X4E942-F1
#
_cell.length_a   1.000
_cell.length_b   1.000
_cell.length_c   1.000
_cell.angle_alpha   90.00
_cell.angle_beta   90.00
_cell.angle_gamma   90.00
#
_symmetry.space_group_name_H-M   'P 1'
#
loop_
_entity.id
_entity.type
_entity.pdbx_description
1 polymer ?
#
loop_
_entity_poly.entity_id
_entity_poly.type
_entity_poly.pdbx_seq_one_letter_code
_entity_poly.pdbx_strand_id
1 'polypeptide(L)'
;MELKLDLRLSQKLVMTPQLQQAIKLLQLSRLELQQVLSQHILENPILEELSADADEGDAPMPEEVVAGGTEEANGSVATVDRDAGGEIESGDVNEFSEPLSPGGWEDYFESDWRPRSEGSGTFPEGDFPSYDQTLTKPATLEDHLLWQLRLSSEDEEEKAIGHMLIGNLDEDGYLRTSIEEIAEETRVSVAKVDSVLSLIQTFDPIGVAARDLQECLLIQLRHLHKPVSNGFVHDGARQESLLELIIKDHLHDLQKKRYASVAKTVGRSVEEIVEAVHIIEGLEPKPGRPYSSDNNQVIVPDVFVFKDEDKWRVVLNDDGMPRVRLNPYYTEMLGTKRGDGDTTKTYLEDKLRGAQWIIRSLEQRNKTILKVVESLIKFQKTFLEKGIQYLKPLVLKQVAEDVAMHESTISRVTTNKYMYCPQGMLELKFFFNAGIQRAEPGAEDLSSVTVRELIREMVGQENPGKPLKDQEIVSRLRARGIVIARRTVAKYRAELNIAPASQRKRM
;
A
#
# COMPACT_ATOMS: atom_id res chain seq x y z
N MET A 1 10.56 34.07 59.36
CA MET A 1 10.12 33.54 58.05
C MET A 1 10.13 32.03 58.14
N GLU A 2 8.97 31.41 58.36
CA GLU A 2 8.83 29.95 58.36
C GLU A 2 8.83 29.46 56.90
N LEU A 3 9.87 28.73 56.52
CA LEU A 3 9.96 28.04 55.22
C LEU A 3 9.10 26.78 55.28
N LYS A 4 7.84 26.89 54.83
CA LYS A 4 7.00 25.73 54.53
C LYS A 4 7.50 25.07 53.25
N LEU A 5 7.98 23.84 53.37
CA LEU A 5 8.35 22.98 52.24
C LEU A 5 7.07 22.28 51.74
N ASP A 6 6.52 22.73 50.61
CA ASP A 6 5.40 22.06 49.94
C ASP A 6 5.95 20.87 49.13
N LEU A 7 5.80 19.67 49.66
CA LEU A 7 6.08 18.42 48.94
C LEU A 7 4.93 18.14 47.97
N ARG A 8 5.07 18.58 46.72
CA ARG A 8 4.20 18.16 45.63
C ARG A 8 4.57 16.75 45.18
N LEU A 9 3.82 15.75 45.66
CA LEU A 9 3.86 14.39 45.14
C LEU A 9 3.33 14.39 43.70
N SER A 10 4.21 14.26 42.70
CA SER A 10 3.81 13.99 41.33
C SER A 10 3.99 12.50 41.04
N GLN A 11 2.89 11.76 40.93
CA GLN A 11 2.92 10.40 40.39
C GLN A 11 3.21 10.50 38.89
N LYS A 12 4.48 10.35 38.49
CA LYS A 12 4.81 10.01 37.11
C LYS A 12 4.52 8.53 36.95
N LEU A 13 3.51 8.18 36.14
CA LEU A 13 3.34 6.82 35.65
C LEU A 13 4.59 6.48 34.83
N VAL A 14 5.53 5.74 35.43
CA VAL A 14 6.66 5.18 34.71
C VAL A 14 6.12 4.01 33.91
N MET A 15 6.12 4.18 32.60
CA MET A 15 5.61 3.18 31.66
C MET A 15 6.45 1.90 31.77
N THR A 16 5.82 0.75 32.05
CA THR A 16 6.53 -0.53 32.09
C THR A 16 7.01 -0.91 30.69
N PRO A 17 8.13 -1.64 30.57
CA PRO A 17 8.65 -2.08 29.27
C PRO A 17 7.63 -2.91 28.49
N GLN A 18 6.83 -3.73 29.19
CA GLN A 18 5.71 -4.48 28.61
C GLN A 18 4.65 -3.55 28.00
N LEU A 19 4.27 -2.46 28.67
CA LEU A 19 3.29 -1.51 28.13
C LEU A 19 3.87 -0.77 26.90
N GLN A 20 5.17 -0.46 26.91
CA GLN A 20 5.83 0.13 25.72
C GLN A 20 5.84 -0.84 24.54
N GLN A 21 6.11 -2.13 24.78
CA GLN A 21 6.07 -3.15 23.75
C GLN A 21 4.65 -3.38 23.22
N ALA A 22 3.63 -3.41 24.07
CA ALA A 22 2.23 -3.55 23.65
C ALA A 22 1.79 -2.39 22.75
N ILE A 23 2.16 -1.15 23.10
CA ILE A 23 1.84 -0.01 22.24
C ILE A 23 2.65 -0.05 20.94
N LYS A 24 3.91 -0.51 20.97
CA LYS A 24 4.70 -0.70 19.76
C LYS A 24 4.01 -1.71 18.85
N LEU A 25 3.52 -2.82 19.39
CA LEU A 25 2.75 -3.82 18.65
C LEU A 25 1.54 -3.18 17.97
N LEU A 26 0.81 -2.22 18.56
CA LEU A 26 -0.32 -1.56 17.88
C LEU A 26 0.05 -0.81 16.60
N GLN A 27 1.27 -0.27 16.52
CA GLN A 27 1.72 0.55 15.39
C GLN A 27 2.26 -0.27 14.22
N LEU A 28 2.72 -1.50 14.47
CA LEU A 28 3.38 -2.32 13.45
C LEU A 28 2.43 -2.63 12.29
N SER A 29 2.95 -2.56 11.07
CA SER A 29 2.30 -3.10 9.88
C SER A 29 2.13 -4.61 9.99
N ARG A 30 1.29 -5.21 9.13
CA ARG A 30 1.09 -6.67 9.11
C ARG A 30 2.41 -7.43 8.93
N LEU A 31 3.24 -6.99 7.99
CA LEU A 31 4.53 -7.62 7.68
C LEU A 31 5.52 -7.51 8.86
N GLU A 32 5.59 -6.35 9.49
CA GLU A 32 6.42 -6.17 10.70
C GLU A 32 5.90 -7.01 11.87
N LEU A 33 4.57 -7.11 12.04
CA LEU A 33 3.97 -7.94 13.08
C LEU A 33 4.29 -9.42 12.85
N GLN A 34 4.21 -9.90 11.61
CA GLN A 34 4.58 -11.26 11.24
C GLN A 34 6.06 -11.53 11.58
N GLN A 35 6.97 -10.64 11.20
CA GLN A 35 8.40 -10.78 11.52
C GLN A 35 8.66 -10.84 13.03
N VAL A 36 8.02 -9.97 13.80
CA VAL A 36 8.13 -9.94 15.26
C VAL A 36 7.54 -11.21 15.88
N LEU A 37 6.43 -11.71 15.35
CA LEU A 37 5.79 -12.93 15.82
C LEU A 37 6.65 -14.16 15.53
N SER A 38 7.18 -14.29 14.31
CA SER A 38 8.13 -15.34 13.95
C SER A 38 9.39 -15.32 14.82
N GLN A 39 9.93 -14.14 15.12
CA GLN A 39 11.05 -14.01 16.05
C GLN A 39 10.67 -14.51 17.45
N HIS A 40 9.50 -14.14 17.96
CA HIS A 40 9.05 -14.59 19.28
C HIS A 40 8.75 -16.09 19.35
N ILE A 41 8.26 -16.69 18.27
CA ILE A 41 8.09 -18.14 18.15
C ILE A 41 9.46 -18.84 18.20
N LEU A 42 10.48 -18.31 17.52
CA LEU A 42 11.85 -18.85 17.58
C LEU A 42 12.48 -18.71 18.97
N GLU A 43 12.21 -17.62 19.69
CA GLU A 43 12.75 -17.37 21.03
C GLU A 43 12.02 -18.11 22.15
N ASN A 44 10.77 -18.53 21.91
CA ASN A 44 9.91 -19.14 22.92
C ASN A 44 9.45 -20.54 22.52
N PRO A 45 10.00 -21.60 23.13
CA PRO A 45 9.65 -22.98 22.77
C PRO A 45 8.20 -23.36 23.11
N ILE A 46 7.48 -22.55 23.90
CA ILE A 46 6.09 -22.81 24.29
C ILE A 46 5.11 -22.35 23.20
N LEU A 47 5.53 -21.47 22.29
CA LEU A 47 4.68 -20.96 21.21
C LEU A 47 4.76 -21.89 20.00
N GLU A 48 3.60 -22.33 19.54
CA GLU A 48 3.47 -23.11 18.30
C GLU A 48 2.70 -22.31 17.25
N GLU A 49 3.19 -22.41 16.01
CA GLU A 49 2.51 -21.90 14.82
C GLU A 49 1.63 -23.02 14.24
N LEU A 50 0.32 -22.79 14.20
CA LEU A 50 -0.57 -23.61 13.40
C LEU A 50 -0.44 -23.14 11.94
N SER A 51 0.24 -23.93 11.11
CA SER A 51 0.07 -23.83 9.67
C SER A 51 -1.39 -24.13 9.33
N ALA A 52 -2.02 -23.31 8.50
CA ALA A 52 -3.42 -23.49 8.09
C ALA A 52 -3.69 -24.87 7.44
N ASP A 53 -2.63 -25.58 7.02
CA ASP A 53 -2.68 -26.91 6.40
C ASP A 53 -2.66 -28.08 7.41
N ALA A 54 -2.53 -27.83 8.72
CA ALA A 54 -2.34 -28.90 9.71
C ALA A 54 -3.64 -29.52 10.25
N ASP A 55 -4.83 -28.98 9.91
CA ASP A 55 -6.11 -29.45 10.46
C ASP A 55 -6.85 -30.49 9.59
N GLU A 56 -6.28 -30.94 8.47
CA GLU A 56 -6.88 -32.05 7.68
C GLU A 56 -6.26 -33.44 7.98
N GLY A 57 -5.26 -33.53 8.86
CA GLY A 57 -4.40 -34.71 8.93
C GLY A 57 -4.57 -35.67 10.10
N ASP A 58 -5.16 -35.28 11.24
CA ASP A 58 -5.01 -36.09 12.46
C ASP A 58 -6.24 -36.08 13.38
N ALA A 59 -7.32 -36.71 12.90
CA ALA A 59 -8.31 -37.31 13.79
C ALA A 59 -8.00 -38.81 13.91
N PRO A 60 -7.62 -39.34 15.09
CA PRO A 60 -7.42 -40.77 15.24
C PRO A 60 -8.77 -41.49 15.04
N MET A 61 -8.82 -42.35 14.02
CA MET A 61 -9.92 -43.27 13.76
C MET A 61 -10.24 -44.07 15.04
N PRO A 62 -11.51 -44.18 15.47
CA PRO A 62 -11.84 -45.08 16.56
C PRO A 62 -11.72 -46.54 16.09
N GLU A 63 -10.95 -47.33 16.85
CA GLU A 63 -10.75 -48.75 16.62
C GLU A 63 -12.09 -49.53 16.61
N GLU A 64 -12.26 -50.37 15.60
CA GLU A 64 -13.30 -51.40 15.53
C GLU A 64 -13.11 -52.42 16.67
N VAL A 65 -14.12 -52.56 17.53
CA VAL A 65 -14.34 -53.78 18.31
C VAL A 65 -15.70 -54.37 17.93
N VAL A 66 -15.65 -55.52 17.26
CA VAL A 66 -16.82 -56.28 16.82
C VAL A 66 -17.19 -57.36 17.85
N ALA A 67 -18.49 -57.43 18.13
CA ALA A 67 -19.32 -58.60 18.49
C ALA A 67 -19.87 -58.69 19.93
N GLY A 68 -21.21 -58.64 19.99
CA GLY A 68 -22.03 -59.23 21.06
C GLY A 68 -23.42 -58.59 21.15
N GLY A 69 -24.35 -58.98 20.28
CA GLY A 69 -25.69 -58.39 20.21
C GLY A 69 -26.69 -58.92 21.26
N THR A 70 -27.75 -58.14 21.47
CA THR A 70 -29.18 -58.56 21.58
C THR A 70 -30.09 -57.32 21.55
N GLU A 71 -31.27 -57.51 20.97
CA GLU A 71 -32.34 -56.56 20.63
C GLU A 71 -33.03 -55.89 21.83
N GLU A 72 -33.52 -54.65 21.68
CA GLU A 72 -34.97 -54.30 21.63
C GLU A 72 -35.24 -52.80 21.78
N ALA A 73 -36.39 -52.38 21.25
CA ALA A 73 -36.89 -51.03 21.01
C ALA A 73 -37.28 -50.22 22.27
N ASN A 74 -37.24 -48.88 22.18
CA ASN A 74 -38.44 -48.00 22.16
C ASN A 74 -38.04 -46.50 22.15
N GLY A 75 -38.83 -45.67 21.48
CA GLY A 75 -38.56 -44.23 21.31
C GLY A 75 -39.05 -43.34 22.47
N SER A 76 -38.56 -42.10 22.48
CA SER A 76 -39.33 -40.93 22.93
C SER A 76 -38.58 -39.63 22.62
N VAL A 77 -39.24 -38.76 21.86
CA VAL A 77 -38.97 -37.34 21.67
C VAL A 77 -39.28 -36.61 22.98
N ALA A 78 -38.39 -35.71 23.42
CA ALA A 78 -38.71 -34.70 24.43
C ALA A 78 -37.93 -33.40 24.15
N THR A 79 -38.65 -32.44 23.59
CA THR A 79 -38.39 -31.00 23.60
C THR A 79 -38.40 -30.46 25.02
N VAL A 80 -37.43 -29.63 25.41
CA VAL A 80 -37.59 -28.68 26.52
C VAL A 80 -36.95 -27.33 26.17
N ASP A 81 -37.76 -26.31 26.44
CA ASP A 81 -37.68 -24.91 26.06
C ASP A 81 -36.50 -24.11 26.63
N ARG A 82 -36.13 -23.09 25.85
CA ARG A 82 -35.39 -21.89 26.25
C ARG A 82 -36.35 -20.93 26.95
N ASP A 83 -36.03 -20.52 28.18
CA ASP A 83 -36.13 -19.11 28.58
C ASP A 83 -35.45 -18.86 29.94
N ALA A 84 -34.56 -17.86 29.99
CA ALA A 84 -34.26 -17.07 31.19
C ALA A 84 -33.22 -15.98 30.82
N GLY A 85 -33.71 -14.75 30.69
CA GLY A 85 -32.89 -13.55 30.62
C GLY A 85 -32.13 -13.28 31.92
N GLY A 86 -30.97 -12.64 31.77
CA GLY A 86 -30.17 -12.08 32.86
C GLY A 86 -29.41 -10.87 32.34
N GLU A 87 -29.61 -9.73 33.00
CA GLU A 87 -29.09 -8.40 32.73
C GLU A 87 -27.55 -8.38 32.73
N ILE A 88 -26.94 -7.67 31.78
CA ILE A 88 -25.49 -7.42 31.76
C ILE A 88 -25.27 -6.04 32.40
N GLU A 89 -24.92 -6.04 33.69
CA GLU A 89 -24.41 -4.86 34.38
C GLU A 89 -23.04 -4.46 33.81
N SER A 90 -22.92 -3.16 33.56
CA SER A 90 -21.70 -2.43 33.25
C SER A 90 -20.69 -2.51 34.41
N GLY A 91 -19.58 -3.21 34.21
CA GLY A 91 -18.46 -3.31 35.15
C GLY A 91 -17.17 -2.69 34.61
N ASP A 92 -16.52 -1.93 35.48
CA ASP A 92 -15.42 -0.98 35.25
C ASP A 92 -14.13 -1.50 34.59
N VAL A 93 -13.49 -0.57 33.88
CA VAL A 93 -12.20 -0.72 33.21
C VAL A 93 -11.08 -0.40 34.22
N ASN A 94 -10.55 -1.41 34.91
CA ASN A 94 -9.29 -1.26 35.65
C ASN A 94 -8.49 -2.58 35.74
N GLU A 95 -8.39 -3.29 34.62
CA GLU A 95 -7.80 -4.63 34.53
C GLU A 95 -6.33 -4.59 34.10
N PHE A 96 -5.48 -3.90 34.86
CA PHE A 96 -4.02 -4.04 34.70
C PHE A 96 -3.27 -4.15 36.04
N SER A 97 -3.98 -4.25 37.17
CA SER A 97 -3.38 -4.16 38.51
C SER A 97 -3.49 -5.41 39.38
N GLU A 98 -4.13 -6.50 38.94
CA GLU A 98 -4.21 -7.72 39.75
C GLU A 98 -3.33 -8.86 39.21
N PRO A 99 -2.42 -9.42 40.03
CA PRO A 99 -1.78 -10.69 39.70
C PRO A 99 -2.83 -11.80 39.86
N LEU A 100 -3.41 -12.23 38.74
CA LEU A 100 -4.39 -13.33 38.71
C LEU A 100 -3.75 -14.64 39.19
N SER A 101 -4.40 -15.27 40.16
CA SER A 101 -4.03 -16.57 40.73
C SER A 101 -4.02 -17.67 39.66
N PRO A 102 -3.13 -18.68 39.73
CA PRO A 102 -3.01 -19.77 38.75
C PRO A 102 -4.31 -20.51 38.41
N GLY A 103 -5.34 -20.45 39.27
CA GLY A 103 -6.63 -21.11 39.05
C GLY A 103 -7.65 -20.35 38.18
N GLY A 104 -7.43 -19.06 37.88
CA GLY A 104 -8.33 -18.30 36.99
C GLY A 104 -8.14 -18.58 35.49
N TRP A 105 -7.17 -19.45 35.16
CA TRP A 105 -6.78 -19.77 33.79
C TRP A 105 -7.59 -20.91 33.18
N GLU A 106 -8.03 -21.87 33.99
CA GLU A 106 -8.82 -23.03 33.54
C GLU A 106 -10.16 -22.58 32.94
N ASP A 107 -10.85 -21.65 33.59
CA ASP A 107 -12.17 -21.13 33.16
C ASP A 107 -12.11 -20.31 31.85
N TYR A 108 -10.99 -19.67 31.53
CA TYR A 108 -10.85 -18.87 30.31
C TYR A 108 -10.71 -19.75 29.05
N PHE A 109 -9.95 -20.84 29.15
CA PHE A 109 -9.71 -21.78 28.04
C PHE A 109 -10.84 -22.79 27.83
N GLU A 110 -11.64 -23.12 28.86
CA GLU A 110 -12.81 -24.00 28.69
C GLU A 110 -13.94 -23.33 27.89
N SER A 111 -14.03 -21.99 27.89
CA SER A 111 -15.12 -21.25 27.24
C SER A 111 -15.03 -21.17 25.70
N ASP A 112 -13.86 -21.44 25.11
CA ASP A 112 -13.61 -21.36 23.65
C ASP A 112 -13.83 -22.70 22.92
N TRP A 113 -14.20 -23.77 23.63
CA TRP A 113 -14.55 -25.08 23.05
C TRP A 113 -15.97 -25.13 22.43
N ARG A 114 -16.35 -24.13 21.64
CA ARG A 114 -17.53 -24.23 20.77
C ARG A 114 -17.07 -24.56 19.35
N PRO A 115 -17.31 -25.80 18.85
CA PRO A 115 -17.07 -26.09 17.45
C PRO A 115 -18.05 -25.25 16.64
N ARG A 116 -17.51 -24.33 15.84
CA ARG A 116 -18.27 -23.56 14.86
C ARG A 116 -18.74 -24.56 13.81
N SER A 117 -20.05 -24.85 13.83
CA SER A 117 -20.73 -25.69 12.84
C SER A 117 -20.24 -25.40 11.43
N GLU A 118 -19.67 -26.42 10.81
CA GLU A 118 -19.21 -26.44 9.42
C GLU A 118 -20.40 -26.19 8.49
N GLY A 119 -20.45 -24.99 7.92
CA GLY A 119 -21.10 -24.74 6.64
C GLY A 119 -20.05 -24.92 5.57
N SER A 120 -19.96 -26.14 5.03
CA SER A 120 -19.10 -26.49 3.90
C SER A 120 -19.30 -25.52 2.73
N GLY A 121 -18.29 -24.69 2.50
CA GLY A 121 -18.04 -24.04 1.22
C GLY A 121 -16.71 -24.56 0.72
N THR A 122 -16.74 -25.68 0.00
CA THR A 122 -15.59 -26.23 -0.71
C THR A 122 -15.04 -25.16 -1.65
N PHE A 123 -13.91 -24.57 -1.31
CA PHE A 123 -13.10 -23.86 -2.29
C PHE A 123 -12.45 -24.92 -3.19
N PRO A 124 -12.47 -24.77 -4.52
CA PRO A 124 -11.83 -25.73 -5.41
C PRO A 124 -10.31 -25.65 -5.19
N GLU A 125 -9.75 -26.76 -4.76
CA GLU A 125 -8.34 -27.01 -4.48
C GLU A 125 -7.53 -27.15 -5.79
N GLY A 126 -7.66 -26.18 -6.70
CA GLY A 126 -7.18 -26.28 -8.08
C GLY A 126 -6.60 -25.00 -8.70
N ASP A 127 -6.58 -23.87 -8.00
CA ASP A 127 -6.20 -22.57 -8.58
C ASP A 127 -4.98 -21.91 -7.91
N PHE A 128 -4.10 -22.70 -7.26
CA PHE A 128 -2.76 -22.19 -6.92
C PHE A 128 -1.83 -22.40 -8.12
N PRO A 129 -1.21 -21.33 -8.67
CA PRO A 129 -0.21 -21.47 -9.72
C PRO A 129 0.87 -22.44 -9.27
N SER A 130 1.15 -23.47 -10.08
CA SER A 130 2.25 -24.42 -9.86
C SER A 130 3.57 -23.67 -9.59
N TYR A 131 4.47 -24.23 -8.78
CA TYR A 131 5.75 -23.60 -8.39
C TYR A 131 6.59 -23.11 -9.60
N ASP A 132 6.42 -23.72 -10.77
CA ASP A 132 7.05 -23.30 -12.04
C ASP A 132 6.51 -21.97 -12.61
N GLN A 133 5.29 -21.57 -12.26
CA GLN A 133 4.65 -20.32 -12.70
C GLN A 133 5.03 -19.13 -11.81
N THR A 134 5.46 -19.37 -10.57
CA THR A 134 5.90 -18.33 -9.62
C THR A 134 7.38 -17.96 -9.74
N LEU A 135 8.16 -18.69 -10.54
CA LEU A 135 9.61 -18.47 -10.73
C LEU A 135 9.98 -17.55 -11.91
N THR A 136 9.03 -17.11 -12.73
CA THR A 136 9.35 -16.26 -13.89
C THR A 136 9.58 -14.82 -13.46
N LYS A 137 10.84 -14.44 -13.26
CA LYS A 137 11.24 -13.04 -13.26
C LYS A 137 11.02 -12.49 -14.68
N PRO A 138 10.28 -11.37 -14.87
CA PRO A 138 10.24 -10.72 -16.18
C PRO A 138 11.66 -10.31 -16.58
N ALA A 139 12.01 -10.44 -17.85
CA ALA A 139 13.31 -10.02 -18.35
C ALA A 139 13.48 -8.51 -18.11
N THR A 140 14.55 -8.13 -17.43
CA THR A 140 14.87 -6.71 -17.19
C THR A 140 15.40 -6.05 -18.46
N LEU A 141 15.39 -4.72 -18.51
CA LEU A 141 16.01 -3.97 -19.62
C LEU A 141 17.49 -4.36 -19.76
N GLU A 142 18.18 -4.49 -18.63
CA GLU A 142 19.58 -4.91 -18.57
C GLU A 142 19.76 -6.29 -19.20
N ASP A 143 18.96 -7.29 -18.81
CA ASP A 143 19.04 -8.64 -19.36
C ASP A 143 18.81 -8.64 -20.88
N HIS A 144 17.84 -7.85 -21.36
CA HIS A 144 17.53 -7.75 -22.78
C HIS A 144 18.70 -7.16 -23.58
N LEU A 145 19.29 -6.07 -23.08
CA LEU A 145 20.42 -5.42 -23.74
C LEU A 145 21.70 -6.26 -23.67
N LEU A 146 21.93 -6.95 -22.55
CA LEU A 146 23.06 -7.87 -22.41
C LEU A 146 22.93 -9.04 -23.37
N TRP A 147 21.72 -9.56 -23.58
CA TRP A 147 21.46 -10.57 -24.59
C TRP A 147 21.79 -10.07 -26.01
N GLN A 148 21.42 -8.84 -26.35
CA GLN A 148 21.73 -8.23 -27.66
C GLN A 148 23.22 -7.92 -27.85
N LEU A 149 23.90 -7.47 -26.79
CA LEU A 149 25.34 -7.22 -26.79
C LEU A 149 26.11 -8.51 -27.09
N ARG A 150 25.70 -9.63 -26.47
CA ARG A 150 26.31 -10.95 -26.71
C ARG A 150 26.14 -11.43 -28.14
N LEU A 151 25.09 -10.99 -28.84
CA LEU A 151 24.82 -11.36 -30.23
C LEU A 151 25.55 -10.46 -31.24
N SER A 152 25.82 -9.21 -30.87
CA SER A 152 26.32 -8.18 -31.80
C SER A 152 27.84 -8.04 -31.84
N SER A 153 28.54 -8.30 -30.72
CA SER A 153 30.00 -8.22 -30.66
C SER A 153 30.63 -9.56 -30.28
N GLU A 154 31.75 -9.90 -30.91
CA GLU A 154 32.57 -11.06 -30.54
C GLU A 154 33.69 -10.68 -29.56
N ASP A 155 34.15 -9.42 -29.54
CA ASP A 155 35.29 -8.93 -28.75
C ASP A 155 34.97 -8.88 -27.24
N GLU A 156 35.88 -9.39 -26.42
CA GLU A 156 35.75 -9.38 -24.96
C GLU A 156 35.91 -7.96 -24.38
N GLU A 157 36.72 -7.10 -25.00
CA GLU A 157 36.88 -5.70 -24.55
C GLU A 157 35.58 -4.91 -24.74
N GLU A 158 34.94 -5.03 -25.92
CA GLU A 158 33.67 -4.37 -26.21
C GLU A 158 32.53 -4.89 -25.32
N LYS A 159 32.53 -6.20 -25.03
CA LYS A 159 31.56 -6.80 -24.09
C LYS A 159 31.75 -6.24 -22.69
N ALA A 160 32.97 -6.09 -22.20
CA ALA A 160 33.23 -5.54 -20.88
C ALA A 160 32.75 -4.09 -20.76
N ILE A 161 33.04 -3.26 -21.77
CA ILE A 161 32.56 -1.87 -21.84
C ILE A 161 31.02 -1.84 -21.92
N GLY A 162 30.42 -2.71 -22.74
CA GLY A 162 28.97 -2.75 -22.88
C GLY A 162 28.24 -3.21 -21.63
N HIS A 163 28.79 -4.16 -20.86
CA HIS A 163 28.23 -4.52 -19.55
C HIS A 163 28.25 -3.33 -18.59
N MET A 164 29.34 -2.54 -18.58
CA MET A 164 29.43 -1.35 -17.75
C MET A 164 28.43 -0.28 -18.17
N LEU A 165 28.25 -0.05 -19.48
CA LEU A 165 27.28 0.90 -20.01
C LEU A 165 25.84 0.50 -19.67
N ILE A 166 25.49 -0.78 -19.88
CA ILE A 166 24.14 -1.30 -19.63
C ILE A 166 23.81 -1.29 -18.14
N GLY A 167 24.76 -1.63 -17.27
CA GLY A 167 24.55 -1.58 -15.81
C GLY A 167 24.46 -0.17 -15.22
N ASN A 168 24.75 0.88 -15.99
CA ASN A 168 24.60 2.28 -15.58
C ASN A 168 23.37 2.96 -16.21
N LEU A 169 22.47 2.18 -16.81
CA LEU A 169 21.20 2.68 -17.33
C LEU A 169 20.17 2.82 -16.22
N ASP A 170 19.33 3.85 -16.33
CA ASP A 170 18.17 4.04 -15.46
C ASP A 170 16.95 3.22 -15.92
N GLU A 171 15.92 3.12 -15.09
CA GLU A 171 14.64 2.46 -15.43
C GLU A 171 13.96 3.09 -16.67
N ASP A 172 14.21 4.38 -16.91
CA ASP A 172 13.72 5.11 -18.09
C ASP A 172 14.54 4.79 -19.38
N GLY A 173 15.70 4.15 -19.25
CA GLY A 173 16.61 3.79 -20.35
C GLY A 173 17.70 4.82 -20.67
N TYR A 174 17.92 5.82 -19.80
CA TYR A 174 18.95 6.86 -19.96
C TYR A 174 20.25 6.50 -19.26
N LEU A 175 21.38 6.93 -19.83
CA LEU A 175 22.70 6.78 -19.23
C LEU A 175 22.97 7.94 -18.26
N ARG A 176 23.14 7.65 -16.96
CA ARG A 176 23.40 8.67 -15.93
C ARG A 176 24.88 9.01 -15.76
N THR A 177 25.76 8.08 -16.11
CA THR A 177 27.21 8.16 -15.90
C THR A 177 27.89 8.79 -17.11
N SER A 178 28.98 9.54 -16.89
CA SER A 178 29.74 10.14 -17.99
C SER A 178 30.62 9.10 -18.69
N ILE A 179 30.90 9.32 -19.98
CA ILE A 179 31.79 8.44 -20.75
C ILE A 179 33.22 8.45 -20.20
N GLU A 180 33.63 9.58 -19.62
CA GLU A 180 34.94 9.79 -19.03
C GLU A 180 35.15 8.89 -17.80
N GLU A 181 34.16 8.82 -16.90
CA GLU A 181 34.17 7.92 -15.74
C GLU A 181 34.22 6.45 -16.15
N ILE A 182 33.46 6.06 -17.19
CA ILE A 182 33.46 4.69 -17.71
C ILE A 182 34.82 4.34 -18.36
N ALA A 183 35.44 5.30 -19.05
CA ALA A 183 36.75 5.14 -19.66
C ALA A 183 37.87 4.98 -18.61
N GLU A 184 37.80 5.74 -17.51
CA GLU A 184 38.74 5.62 -16.39
C GLU A 184 38.65 4.25 -15.70
N GLU A 185 37.43 3.78 -15.42
CA GLU A 185 37.20 2.50 -14.74
C GLU A 185 37.62 1.30 -15.60
N THR A 186 37.29 1.33 -16.89
CA THR A 186 37.64 0.26 -17.84
C THR A 186 39.10 0.33 -18.32
N ARG A 187 39.81 1.44 -18.05
CA ARG A 187 41.16 1.76 -18.55
C ARG A 187 41.26 1.74 -20.09
N VAL A 188 40.19 2.12 -20.77
CA VAL A 188 40.08 2.15 -22.22
C VAL A 188 40.01 3.60 -22.72
N SER A 189 40.36 3.83 -23.99
CA SER A 189 40.21 5.16 -24.59
C SER A 189 38.75 5.56 -24.72
N VAL A 190 38.47 6.85 -24.50
CA VAL A 190 37.12 7.45 -24.65
C VAL A 190 36.51 7.16 -26.02
N ALA A 191 37.33 7.12 -27.07
CA ALA A 191 36.87 6.82 -28.44
C ALA A 191 36.31 5.40 -28.60
N LYS A 192 36.87 4.41 -27.91
CA LYS A 192 36.35 3.03 -27.91
C LYS A 192 35.05 2.92 -27.12
N VAL A 193 34.92 3.66 -26.01
CA VAL A 193 33.66 3.69 -25.25
C VAL A 193 32.54 4.33 -26.07
N ASP A 194 32.84 5.40 -26.83
CA ASP A 194 31.87 6.07 -27.69
C ASP A 194 31.42 5.19 -28.88
N SER A 195 32.31 4.37 -29.44
CA SER A 195 31.93 3.39 -30.47
C SER A 195 31.01 2.31 -29.93
N VAL A 196 31.29 1.78 -28.73
CA VAL A 196 30.43 0.77 -28.08
C VAL A 196 29.08 1.39 -27.66
N LEU A 197 29.09 2.63 -27.16
CA LEU A 197 27.85 3.36 -26.86
C LEU A 197 26.99 3.54 -28.12
N SER A 198 27.60 3.96 -29.24
CA SER A 198 26.90 4.11 -30.51
C SER A 198 26.31 2.79 -31.01
N LEU A 199 26.97 1.66 -30.73
CA LEU A 199 26.44 0.33 -31.01
C LEU A 199 25.21 0.03 -30.12
N ILE A 200 25.32 0.24 -28.81
CA ILE A 200 24.22 0.01 -27.86
C ILE A 200 23.03 0.92 -28.17
N GLN A 201 23.24 2.14 -28.65
CA GLN A 201 22.15 3.03 -29.06
C GLN A 201 21.35 2.51 -30.28
N THR A 202 21.85 1.50 -31.00
CA THR A 202 21.11 0.83 -32.10
C THR A 202 20.29 -0.37 -31.66
N PHE A 203 20.41 -0.77 -30.39
CA PHE A 203 19.68 -1.89 -29.80
C PHE A 203 18.20 -1.58 -29.63
N ASP A 204 17.41 -2.63 -29.42
CA ASP A 204 15.98 -2.53 -29.12
C ASP A 204 15.80 -2.55 -27.59
N PRO A 205 15.13 -1.57 -26.97
CA PRO A 205 14.34 -0.47 -27.56
C PRO A 205 15.15 0.71 -28.13
N ILE A 206 14.65 1.31 -29.23
CA ILE A 206 15.33 2.43 -29.90
C ILE A 206 15.46 3.66 -29.01
N GLY A 207 16.65 4.28 -28.99
CA GLY A 207 16.93 5.45 -28.16
C GLY A 207 17.34 5.13 -26.72
N VAL A 208 17.61 3.85 -26.41
CA VAL A 208 18.28 3.43 -25.17
C VAL A 208 19.72 3.96 -25.11
N ALA A 209 20.22 4.17 -23.89
CA ALA A 209 21.56 4.69 -23.62
C ALA A 209 21.80 6.10 -24.18
N ALA A 210 20.72 6.88 -24.36
CA ALA A 210 20.82 8.31 -24.57
C ALA A 210 21.23 9.01 -23.26
N ARG A 211 21.97 10.12 -23.36
CA ARG A 211 22.33 10.96 -22.21
C ARG A 211 21.22 11.95 -21.87
N ASP A 212 20.56 12.46 -22.91
CA ASP A 212 19.49 13.45 -22.82
C ASP A 212 18.28 13.06 -23.68
N LEU A 213 17.11 13.60 -23.34
CA LEU A 213 15.89 13.45 -24.14
C LEU A 213 16.09 13.87 -25.61
N GLN A 214 16.89 14.92 -25.84
CA GLN A 214 17.21 15.38 -27.20
C GLN A 214 17.96 14.30 -27.97
N GLU A 215 18.96 13.67 -27.36
CA GLU A 215 19.73 12.60 -27.98
C GLU A 215 18.85 11.37 -28.24
N CYS A 216 18.00 11.00 -27.28
CA CYS A 216 17.05 9.90 -27.41
C CYS A 216 16.14 10.07 -28.64
N LEU A 217 15.49 11.24 -28.76
CA LEU A 217 14.61 11.54 -29.90
C LEU A 217 15.38 11.59 -31.22
N LEU A 218 16.61 12.12 -31.22
CA LEU A 218 17.45 12.13 -32.43
C LEU A 218 17.85 10.72 -32.86
N ILE A 219 18.18 9.82 -31.93
CA ILE A 219 18.50 8.42 -32.23
C ILE A 219 17.29 7.72 -32.84
N GLN A 220 16.10 7.91 -32.24
CA GLN A 220 14.86 7.33 -32.75
C GLN A 220 14.51 7.85 -34.15
N LEU A 221 14.68 9.16 -34.40
CA LEU A 221 14.50 9.74 -35.72
C LEU A 221 15.48 9.17 -36.75
N ARG A 222 16.77 9.02 -36.40
CA ARG A 222 17.75 8.41 -37.32
C ARG A 222 17.37 6.98 -37.67
N HIS A 223 16.78 6.24 -36.74
CA HIS A 223 16.36 4.86 -36.98
C HIS A 223 15.12 4.77 -37.88
N LEU A 224 14.12 5.63 -37.67
CA LEU A 224 12.89 5.69 -38.48
C LEU A 224 13.14 6.05 -39.95
N HIS A 225 14.22 6.80 -40.24
CA HIS A 225 14.54 7.29 -41.59
C HIS A 225 15.57 6.43 -42.33
N LYS A 226 15.91 5.21 -41.88
CA LYS A 226 16.59 4.26 -42.76
C LYS A 226 15.69 3.99 -43.96
N PRO A 227 16.12 4.27 -45.21
CA PRO A 227 15.25 4.20 -46.37
C PRO A 227 14.87 2.75 -46.63
N VAL A 228 13.69 2.34 -46.17
CA VAL A 228 13.03 1.15 -46.68
C VAL A 228 12.71 1.43 -48.14
N SER A 229 13.31 0.62 -49.00
CA SER A 229 13.21 0.59 -50.45
C SER A 229 11.79 0.79 -51.00
N ASN A 230 11.32 2.02 -51.14
CA ASN A 230 10.15 2.36 -51.95
C ASN A 230 10.25 3.79 -52.48
N GLY A 231 11.08 3.96 -53.51
CA GLY A 231 10.67 4.60 -54.78
C GLY A 231 10.15 6.03 -54.82
N PHE A 232 10.20 6.83 -53.73
CA PHE A 232 9.84 8.24 -53.76
C PHE A 232 10.98 9.10 -53.24
N VAL A 233 11.92 9.40 -54.13
CA VAL A 233 12.84 10.52 -53.96
C VAL A 233 12.03 11.78 -54.23
N HIS A 234 11.59 12.51 -53.19
CA HIS A 234 11.42 13.97 -53.13
C HIS A 234 10.99 14.38 -51.69
N ASP A 235 11.65 15.38 -51.10
CA ASP A 235 11.33 16.13 -49.85
C ASP A 235 11.75 15.62 -48.45
N GLY A 236 12.17 14.36 -48.28
CA GLY A 236 12.55 13.81 -46.96
C GLY A 236 13.70 14.54 -46.22
N ALA A 237 14.77 14.93 -46.93
CA ALA A 237 15.93 15.59 -46.31
C ALA A 237 15.64 16.99 -45.71
N ARG A 238 14.58 17.66 -46.18
CA ARG A 238 14.15 18.97 -45.65
C ARG A 238 13.34 18.83 -44.38
N GLN A 239 12.50 17.80 -44.29
CA GLN A 239 11.78 17.45 -43.07
C GLN A 239 12.72 16.88 -42.00
N GLU A 240 13.76 16.14 -42.39
CA GLU A 240 14.82 15.66 -41.49
C GLU A 240 15.54 16.82 -40.81
N SER A 241 16.02 17.80 -41.59
CA SER A 241 16.65 19.01 -41.03
C SER A 241 15.67 19.82 -40.17
N LEU A 242 14.38 19.85 -40.51
CA LEU A 242 13.35 20.56 -39.76
C LEU A 242 13.12 19.91 -38.39
N LEU A 243 12.96 18.59 -38.34
CA LEU A 243 12.75 17.82 -37.11
C LEU A 243 13.98 17.87 -36.20
N GLU A 244 15.18 17.69 -36.76
CA GLU A 244 16.43 17.80 -36.01
C GLU A 244 16.62 19.21 -35.42
N LEU A 245 16.33 20.26 -36.19
CA LEU A 245 16.44 21.65 -35.74
C LEU A 245 15.42 21.95 -34.63
N ILE A 246 14.18 21.46 -34.78
CA ILE A 246 13.14 21.63 -33.77
C ILE A 246 13.53 20.94 -32.45
N ILE A 247 14.12 19.74 -32.50
CA ILE A 247 14.52 18.99 -31.30
C ILE A 247 15.74 19.62 -30.63
N LYS A 248 16.75 20.07 -31.40
CA LYS A 248 17.97 20.71 -30.86
C LYS A 248 17.68 22.08 -30.23
N ASP A 249 16.93 22.94 -30.93
CA ASP A 249 16.83 24.36 -30.57
C ASP A 249 15.49 24.77 -29.94
N HIS A 250 14.41 24.01 -30.19
CA HIS A 250 13.04 24.44 -29.86
C HIS A 250 12.23 23.49 -28.97
N LEU A 251 12.85 22.48 -28.35
CA LEU A 251 12.15 21.51 -27.48
C LEU A 251 11.37 22.19 -26.34
N HIS A 252 11.94 23.23 -25.72
CA HIS A 252 11.30 23.95 -24.62
C HIS A 252 10.12 24.84 -25.08
N ASP A 253 10.12 25.30 -26.33
CA ASP A 253 9.00 26.03 -26.92
C ASP A 253 7.86 25.08 -27.34
N LEU A 254 8.20 23.86 -27.75
CA LEU A 254 7.24 22.77 -27.96
C LEU A 254 6.54 22.38 -26.66
N GLN A 255 7.28 22.23 -25.55
CA GLN A 255 6.70 21.93 -24.24
C GLN A 255 5.65 22.97 -23.81
N LYS A 256 5.85 24.24 -24.19
CA LYS A 256 4.94 25.36 -23.91
C LYS A 256 3.87 25.57 -24.99
N LYS A 257 3.80 24.69 -26.00
CA LYS A 257 2.87 24.75 -27.14
C LYS A 257 2.90 26.08 -27.89
N ARG A 258 4.09 26.68 -28.02
CA ARG A 258 4.27 27.97 -28.70
C ARG A 258 4.62 27.79 -30.18
N TYR A 259 3.75 27.12 -30.94
CA TYR A 259 4.00 26.83 -32.36
C TYR A 259 4.22 28.10 -33.20
N ALA A 260 3.58 29.21 -32.84
CA ALA A 260 3.74 30.49 -33.53
C ALA A 260 5.12 31.14 -33.35
N SER A 261 5.83 30.89 -32.25
CA SER A 261 7.21 31.38 -32.09
C SER A 261 8.19 30.49 -32.85
N VAL A 262 7.98 29.17 -32.82
CA VAL A 262 8.78 28.21 -33.59
C VAL A 262 8.66 28.49 -35.10
N ALA A 263 7.44 28.75 -35.60
CA ALA A 263 7.19 29.13 -37.00
C ALA A 263 7.97 30.35 -37.46
N LYS A 264 8.09 31.36 -36.58
CA LYS A 264 8.84 32.58 -36.87
C LYS A 264 10.33 32.37 -36.88
N THR A 265 10.86 31.58 -35.93
CA THR A 265 12.30 31.35 -35.83
C THR A 265 12.81 30.43 -36.94
N VAL A 266 12.02 29.39 -37.26
CA VAL A 266 12.35 28.40 -38.28
C VAL A 266 11.99 28.88 -39.70
N GLY A 267 11.16 29.92 -39.81
CA GLY A 267 10.77 30.51 -41.09
C GLY A 267 9.85 29.62 -41.93
N ARG A 268 9.00 28.83 -41.26
CA ARG A 268 8.13 27.81 -41.86
C ARG A 268 6.65 28.06 -41.55
N SER A 269 5.76 27.41 -42.29
CA SER A 269 4.33 27.55 -42.04
C SER A 269 3.97 26.91 -40.69
N VAL A 270 2.89 27.38 -40.07
CA VAL A 270 2.40 26.78 -38.82
C VAL A 270 1.92 25.35 -39.08
N GLU A 271 1.42 25.06 -40.27
CA GLU A 271 0.94 23.74 -40.70
C GLU A 271 2.08 22.71 -40.77
N GLU A 272 3.21 23.06 -41.39
CA GLU A 272 4.41 22.20 -41.46
C GLU A 272 4.95 21.86 -40.06
N ILE A 273 4.86 22.81 -39.11
CA ILE A 273 5.30 22.59 -37.73
C ILE A 273 4.33 21.69 -36.98
N VAL A 274 3.03 21.81 -37.22
CA VAL A 274 2.05 20.91 -36.60
C VAL A 274 2.24 19.48 -37.08
N GLU A 275 2.54 19.26 -38.37
CA GLU A 275 2.89 17.95 -38.90
C GLU A 275 4.17 17.39 -38.26
N ALA A 276 5.22 18.22 -38.16
CA ALA A 276 6.47 17.84 -37.52
C ALA A 276 6.28 17.49 -36.03
N VAL A 277 5.43 18.24 -35.32
CA VAL A 277 5.09 17.97 -33.92
C VAL A 277 4.31 16.68 -33.77
N HIS A 278 3.41 16.36 -34.69
CA HIS A 278 2.67 15.10 -34.65
C HIS A 278 3.60 13.88 -34.75
N ILE A 279 4.65 13.98 -35.57
CA ILE A 279 5.69 12.94 -35.67
C ILE A 279 6.47 12.84 -34.35
N ILE A 280 6.87 13.98 -33.75
CA ILE A 280 7.59 14.01 -32.46
C ILE A 280 6.73 13.46 -31.32
N GLU A 281 5.42 13.74 -31.31
CA GLU A 281 4.48 13.19 -30.32
C GLU A 281 4.32 11.67 -30.43
N GLY A 282 4.62 11.07 -31.58
CA GLY A 282 4.62 9.62 -31.78
C GLY A 282 5.90 8.91 -31.34
N LEU A 283 6.96 9.66 -31.00
CA LEU A 283 8.22 9.11 -30.49
C LEU A 283 8.10 8.75 -29.00
N GLU A 284 8.76 7.68 -28.58
CA GLU A 284 8.73 7.21 -27.19
C GLU A 284 9.86 7.85 -26.36
N PRO A 285 9.57 8.82 -25.47
CA PRO A 285 10.61 9.51 -24.70
C PRO A 285 11.22 8.65 -23.58
N LYS A 286 10.66 7.46 -23.31
CA LYS A 286 11.10 6.57 -22.21
C LYS A 286 11.16 5.13 -22.70
N PRO A 287 12.22 4.76 -23.44
CA PRO A 287 12.32 3.44 -24.05
C PRO A 287 12.43 2.30 -23.03
N GLY A 288 12.84 2.55 -21.78
CA GLY A 288 12.91 1.53 -20.72
C GLY A 288 11.57 1.10 -20.13
N ARG A 289 10.49 1.85 -20.35
CA ARG A 289 9.15 1.61 -19.76
C ARG A 289 8.58 0.20 -19.94
N PRO A 290 8.63 -0.47 -21.12
CA PRO A 290 8.08 -1.82 -21.27
C PRO A 290 8.83 -2.89 -20.48
N TYR A 291 10.07 -2.61 -20.08
CA TYR A 291 10.92 -3.53 -19.30
C TYR A 291 11.01 -3.14 -17.82
N SER A 292 10.49 -1.96 -17.45
CA SER A 292 10.34 -1.61 -16.05
C SER A 292 9.22 -2.46 -15.46
N SER A 293 9.61 -3.36 -14.55
CA SER A 293 8.65 -4.07 -13.73
C SER A 293 8.14 -3.10 -12.68
N ASP A 294 6.97 -2.51 -12.93
CA ASP A 294 6.18 -1.90 -11.86
C ASP A 294 5.86 -3.02 -10.87
N ASN A 295 6.69 -3.15 -9.84
CA ASN A 295 6.38 -3.94 -8.65
C ASN A 295 5.24 -3.22 -7.94
N ASN A 296 4.03 -3.38 -8.49
CA ASN A 296 2.81 -2.89 -7.88
C ASN A 296 2.62 -3.73 -6.62
N GLN A 297 3.13 -3.22 -5.50
CA GLN A 297 3.00 -3.87 -4.22
C GLN A 297 1.51 -3.91 -3.88
N VAL A 298 0.94 -5.12 -3.98
CA VAL A 298 -0.46 -5.34 -3.65
C VAL A 298 -0.60 -5.11 -2.15
N ILE A 299 -1.25 -4.01 -1.79
CA ILE A 299 -1.57 -3.71 -0.40
C ILE A 299 -2.72 -4.64 -0.01
N VAL A 300 -2.46 -5.52 0.96
CA VAL A 300 -3.49 -6.37 1.55
C VAL A 300 -4.20 -5.57 2.64
N PRO A 301 -5.55 -5.45 2.62
CA PRO A 301 -6.29 -4.73 3.64
C PRO A 301 -6.24 -5.47 4.98
N ASP A 302 -6.19 -4.73 6.09
CA ASP A 302 -6.25 -5.28 7.44
C ASP A 302 -7.70 -5.55 7.88
N VAL A 303 -8.66 -4.80 7.34
CA VAL A 303 -10.07 -4.87 7.75
C VAL A 303 -10.99 -4.81 6.54
N PHE A 304 -11.96 -5.73 6.48
CA PHE A 304 -13.04 -5.74 5.50
C PHE A 304 -14.33 -5.20 6.12
N VAL A 305 -14.96 -4.27 5.39
CA VAL A 305 -16.24 -3.69 5.76
C VAL A 305 -17.24 -3.93 4.65
N PHE A 306 -18.29 -4.67 4.96
CA PHE A 306 -19.39 -4.95 4.04
C PHE A 306 -20.74 -4.74 4.71
N LYS A 307 -21.75 -4.54 3.88
CA LYS A 307 -23.13 -4.33 4.33
C LYS A 307 -23.89 -5.65 4.18
N ASP A 308 -24.48 -6.10 5.27
CA ASP A 308 -25.25 -7.34 5.34
C ASP A 308 -26.57 -7.09 6.07
N GLU A 309 -27.70 -7.44 5.45
CA GLU A 309 -29.06 -7.22 5.97
C GLU A 309 -29.27 -5.83 6.63
N ASP A 310 -28.81 -4.78 5.95
CA ASP A 310 -28.82 -3.38 6.41
C ASP A 310 -27.94 -3.01 7.63
N LYS A 311 -27.14 -3.95 8.13
CA LYS A 311 -26.11 -3.71 9.15
C LYS A 311 -24.72 -3.71 8.53
N TRP A 312 -23.87 -2.80 9.00
CA TRP A 312 -22.46 -2.79 8.65
C TRP A 312 -21.73 -3.82 9.50
N ARG A 313 -21.10 -4.81 8.86
CA ARG A 313 -20.26 -5.80 9.52
C ARG A 313 -18.80 -5.52 9.23
N VAL A 314 -17.98 -5.62 10.27
CA VAL A 314 -16.52 -5.43 10.23
C VAL A 314 -15.89 -6.78 10.48
N VAL A 315 -15.01 -7.21 9.57
CA VAL A 315 -14.27 -8.47 9.68
C VAL A 315 -12.79 -8.15 9.55
N LEU A 316 -11.98 -8.65 10.49
CA LEU A 316 -10.53 -8.55 10.40
C LEU A 316 -10.01 -9.50 9.33
N ASN A 317 -8.97 -9.07 8.63
CA ASN A 317 -8.24 -9.95 7.74
C ASN A 317 -7.18 -10.72 8.52
N ASP A 318 -7.48 -11.97 8.84
CA ASP A 318 -6.54 -12.88 9.50
C ASP A 318 -5.68 -13.66 8.48
N ASP A 319 -5.84 -13.40 7.18
CA ASP A 319 -5.11 -14.10 6.12
C ASP A 319 -3.60 -13.80 6.20
N GLY A 320 -2.78 -14.85 6.18
CA GLY A 320 -1.32 -14.81 6.30
C GLY A 320 -0.75 -14.45 7.68
N MET A 321 -1.58 -14.33 8.73
CA MET A 321 -1.11 -14.17 10.11
C MET A 321 -0.90 -15.54 10.77
N PRO A 322 0.26 -15.81 11.41
CA PRO A 322 0.48 -17.03 12.17
C PRO A 322 -0.58 -17.17 13.28
N ARG A 323 -1.30 -18.29 13.29
CA ARG A 323 -2.16 -18.63 14.42
C ARG A 323 -1.27 -19.19 15.52
N VAL A 324 -1.10 -18.40 16.57
CA VAL A 324 -0.22 -18.75 17.70
C VAL A 324 -1.03 -19.45 18.77
N ARG A 325 -0.59 -20.64 19.15
CA ARG A 325 -1.15 -21.44 20.25
C ARG A 325 -0.07 -21.77 21.28
N LEU A 326 -0.50 -22.02 22.52
CA LEU A 326 0.36 -22.59 23.55
C LEU A 326 0.47 -24.11 23.33
N ASN A 327 1.69 -24.63 23.27
CA ASN A 327 1.92 -26.07 23.20
C ASN A 327 1.41 -26.77 24.47
N PRO A 328 0.44 -27.70 24.37
CA PRO A 328 -0.09 -28.45 25.51
C PRO A 328 0.98 -29.21 26.30
N TYR A 329 1.99 -29.76 25.62
CA TYR A 329 3.06 -30.57 26.22
C TYR A 329 3.83 -29.82 27.31
N TYR A 330 4.21 -28.56 27.04
CA TYR A 330 4.93 -27.74 28.03
C TYR A 330 4.03 -27.26 29.16
N THR A 331 2.73 -27.07 28.90
CA THR A 331 1.75 -26.71 29.95
C THR A 331 1.48 -27.87 30.91
N GLU A 332 1.39 -29.09 30.40
CA GLU A 332 1.23 -30.30 31.21
C GLU A 332 2.49 -30.63 32.02
N MET A 333 3.68 -30.33 31.49
CA MET A 333 4.96 -30.46 32.19
C MET A 333 5.06 -29.50 33.39
N LEU A 334 4.44 -28.31 33.32
CA LEU A 334 4.32 -27.38 34.44
C LEU A 334 3.29 -27.86 35.49
N GLY A 335 2.17 -28.43 35.04
CA GLY A 335 1.12 -28.98 35.92
C GLY A 335 1.57 -30.24 36.67
N THR A 336 2.40 -31.07 36.04
CA THR A 336 2.93 -32.30 36.64
C THR A 336 4.10 -31.96 37.56
N LYS A 337 3.90 -32.01 38.88
CA LYS A 337 4.95 -31.85 39.91
C LYS A 337 5.98 -32.99 39.92
N ARG A 338 6.67 -33.26 38.82
CA ARG A 338 7.79 -34.21 38.78
C ARG A 338 9.11 -33.47 38.63
N GLY A 339 9.79 -33.33 39.77
CA GLY A 339 11.20 -33.68 39.93
C GLY A 339 12.30 -32.96 39.13
N ASP A 340 12.04 -31.98 38.29
CA ASP A 340 13.11 -31.23 37.61
C ASP A 340 13.39 -29.87 38.26
N GLY A 341 14.67 -29.47 38.24
CA GLY A 341 15.25 -28.39 39.04
C GLY A 341 14.47 -27.07 39.00
N ASP A 342 14.49 -26.36 40.14
CA ASP A 342 13.80 -25.07 40.37
C ASP A 342 14.10 -24.02 39.28
N THR A 343 15.30 -24.09 38.69
CA THR A 343 15.77 -23.25 37.58
C THR A 343 15.04 -23.51 36.25
N THR A 344 14.69 -24.76 35.96
CA THR A 344 13.98 -25.13 34.72
C THR A 344 12.52 -24.71 34.80
N LYS A 345 11.91 -24.82 35.99
CA LYS A 345 10.53 -24.37 36.23
C LYS A 345 10.39 -22.86 36.13
N THR A 346 11.27 -22.11 36.79
CA THR A 346 11.29 -20.64 36.68
C THR A 346 11.49 -20.18 35.24
N TYR A 347 12.35 -20.85 34.47
CA TYR A 347 12.51 -20.56 33.04
C TYR A 347 11.22 -20.81 32.23
N LEU A 348 10.57 -21.96 32.42
CA LEU A 348 9.31 -22.29 31.74
C LEU A 348 8.17 -21.35 32.15
N GLU A 349 8.08 -20.97 33.42
CA GLU A 349 7.11 -19.98 33.90
C GLU A 349 7.33 -18.59 33.28
N ASP A 350 8.57 -18.14 33.16
CA ASP A 350 8.88 -16.86 32.52
C ASP A 350 8.57 -16.89 31.01
N LYS A 351 8.84 -18.01 30.34
CA LYS A 351 8.47 -18.23 28.94
C LYS A 351 6.97 -18.34 28.74
N LEU A 352 6.23 -18.95 29.68
CA LEU A 352 4.77 -19.03 29.66
C LEU A 352 4.16 -17.63 29.82
N ARG A 353 4.66 -16.84 30.78
CA ARG A 353 4.23 -15.44 30.97
C ARG A 353 4.52 -14.59 29.74
N GLY A 354 5.68 -14.78 29.10
CA GLY A 354 6.03 -14.12 27.85
C GLY A 354 5.07 -14.49 26.71
N ALA A 355 4.77 -15.78 26.54
CA ALA A 355 3.82 -16.28 25.56
C ALA A 355 2.41 -15.71 25.77
N GLN A 356 1.90 -15.79 27.01
CA GLN A 356 0.59 -15.26 27.40
C GLN A 356 0.49 -13.75 27.15
N TRP A 357 1.56 -13.00 27.45
CA TRP A 357 1.60 -11.57 27.20
C TRP A 357 1.49 -11.23 25.71
N ILE A 358 2.13 -12.00 24.82
CA ILE A 358 2.04 -11.80 23.37
C ILE A 358 0.63 -12.10 22.86
N ILE A 359 0.06 -13.24 23.25
CA ILE A 359 -1.30 -13.66 22.83
C ILE A 359 -2.33 -12.59 23.27
N ARG A 360 -2.31 -12.19 24.55
CA ARG A 360 -3.20 -11.15 25.06
C ARG A 360 -2.98 -9.80 24.36
N SER A 361 -1.73 -9.43 24.07
CA SER A 361 -1.43 -8.18 23.36
C SER A 361 -1.95 -8.20 21.92
N LEU A 362 -1.92 -9.36 21.25
CA LEU A 362 -2.46 -9.55 19.91
C LEU A 362 -3.99 -9.48 19.90
N GLU A 363 -4.65 -10.19 20.82
CA GLU A 363 -6.10 -10.12 21.00
C GLU A 363 -6.57 -8.70 21.32
N GLN A 364 -5.86 -8.01 22.23
CA GLN A 364 -6.17 -6.62 22.58
C GLN A 364 -5.98 -5.69 21.38
N ARG A 365 -4.94 -5.91 20.57
CA ARG A 365 -4.73 -5.17 19.31
C ARG A 365 -5.92 -5.37 18.37
N ASN A 366 -6.31 -6.62 18.11
CA ASN A 366 -7.41 -6.96 17.21
C ASN A 366 -8.74 -6.37 17.68
N LYS A 367 -9.04 -6.49 18.98
CA LYS A 367 -10.22 -5.90 19.61
C LYS A 367 -10.22 -4.37 19.52
N THR A 368 -9.05 -3.74 19.67
CA THR A 368 -8.91 -2.28 19.55
C THR A 368 -9.14 -1.82 18.11
N ILE A 369 -8.57 -2.51 17.12
CA ILE A 369 -8.78 -2.21 15.69
C ILE A 369 -10.27 -2.31 15.35
N LEU A 370 -10.93 -3.39 15.75
CA LEU A 370 -12.37 -3.58 15.54
C LEU A 370 -13.19 -2.44 16.14
N LYS A 371 -12.97 -2.09 17.41
CA LYS A 371 -13.68 -1.00 18.08
C LYS A 371 -13.48 0.35 17.38
N VAL A 372 -12.24 0.65 16.97
CA VAL A 372 -11.92 1.90 16.26
C VAL A 372 -12.61 1.94 14.90
N VAL A 373 -12.62 0.84 14.16
CA VAL A 373 -13.28 0.77 12.84
C VAL A 373 -14.81 0.80 12.97
N GLU A 374 -15.40 0.13 13.95
CA GLU A 374 -16.84 0.22 14.24
C GLU A 374 -17.25 1.66 14.58
N SER A 375 -16.49 2.34 15.44
CA SER A 375 -16.71 3.76 15.75
C SER A 375 -16.61 4.63 14.49
N LEU A 376 -15.59 4.40 13.67
CA LEU A 376 -15.38 5.11 12.41
C LEU A 376 -16.58 4.96 11.46
N ILE A 377 -17.12 3.75 11.33
CA ILE A 377 -18.29 3.45 10.49
C ILE A 377 -19.54 4.19 11.00
N LYS A 378 -19.74 4.28 12.32
CA LYS A 378 -20.87 5.03 12.90
C LYS A 378 -20.84 6.49 12.46
N PHE A 379 -19.68 7.14 12.53
CA PHE A 379 -19.53 8.53 12.11
C PHE A 379 -19.57 8.72 10.58
N GLN A 380 -19.09 7.74 9.82
CA GLN A 380 -18.92 7.80 8.36
C GLN A 380 -19.96 7.02 7.55
N LYS A 381 -21.11 6.69 8.14
CA LYS A 381 -22.17 5.92 7.45
C LYS A 381 -22.59 6.54 6.12
N THR A 382 -22.70 7.87 6.06
CA THR A 382 -23.11 8.60 4.83
C THR A 382 -22.08 8.46 3.71
N PHE A 383 -20.79 8.45 4.06
CA PHE A 383 -19.70 8.23 3.11
C PHE A 383 -19.72 6.80 2.54
N LEU A 384 -19.96 5.80 3.37
CA LEU A 384 -19.97 4.40 2.93
C LEU A 384 -21.12 4.12 1.94
N GLU A 385 -22.26 4.81 2.10
CA GLU A 385 -23.42 4.66 1.22
C GLU A 385 -23.34 5.49 -0.07
N LYS A 386 -22.88 6.75 0.02
CA LYS A 386 -22.94 7.72 -1.09
C LYS A 386 -21.59 8.08 -1.71
N GLY A 387 -20.49 7.55 -1.17
CA GLY A 387 -19.13 7.74 -1.65
C GLY A 387 -18.40 8.97 -1.10
N ILE A 388 -17.23 9.25 -1.71
CA ILE A 388 -16.25 10.27 -1.27
C ILE A 388 -16.83 11.69 -1.13
N GLN A 389 -17.89 12.02 -1.88
CA GLN A 389 -18.54 13.32 -1.82
C GLN A 389 -19.27 13.62 -0.50
N TYR A 390 -19.49 12.60 0.34
CA TYR A 390 -20.21 12.74 1.60
C TYR A 390 -19.32 12.40 2.81
N LEU A 391 -18.00 12.54 2.66
CA LEU A 391 -17.04 12.35 3.73
C LEU A 391 -17.20 13.45 4.79
N LYS A 392 -17.60 13.05 5.99
CA LYS A 392 -17.72 13.97 7.12
C LYS A 392 -16.34 14.23 7.71
N PRO A 393 -16.03 15.46 8.14
CA PRO A 393 -14.79 15.71 8.84
C PRO A 393 -14.84 15.07 10.23
N LEU A 394 -13.78 14.32 10.56
CA LEU A 394 -13.67 13.57 11.79
C LEU A 394 -12.34 13.89 12.46
N VAL A 395 -12.39 14.23 13.75
CA VAL A 395 -11.20 14.51 14.56
C VAL A 395 -10.90 13.29 15.42
N LEU A 396 -9.62 12.96 15.62
CA LEU A 396 -9.19 11.83 16.44
C LEU A 396 -9.82 11.85 17.85
N LYS A 397 -9.99 13.04 18.43
CA LYS A 397 -10.65 13.25 19.73
C LYS A 397 -12.08 12.69 19.78
N GLN A 398 -12.85 12.78 18.71
CA GLN A 398 -14.24 12.29 18.69
C GLN A 398 -14.31 10.76 18.76
N VAL A 399 -13.41 10.09 18.02
CA VAL A 399 -13.27 8.62 18.09
C VAL A 399 -12.67 8.20 19.44
N ALA A 400 -11.77 9.01 20.01
CA ALA A 400 -11.19 8.79 21.34
C ALA A 400 -12.23 8.78 22.45
N GLU A 401 -13.17 9.71 22.40
CA GLU A 401 -14.28 9.81 23.34
C GLU A 401 -15.27 8.65 23.20
N ASP A 402 -15.62 8.23 21.97
CA ASP A 402 -16.54 7.10 21.72
C ASP A 402 -15.96 5.74 22.14
N VAL A 403 -14.66 5.51 21.89
CA VAL A 403 -13.99 4.25 22.22
C VAL A 403 -13.41 4.25 23.65
N ALA A 404 -13.52 5.37 24.38
CA ALA A 404 -12.94 5.60 25.71
C ALA A 404 -11.42 5.30 25.77
N MET A 405 -10.68 5.74 24.75
CA MET A 405 -9.23 5.57 24.65
C MET A 405 -8.53 6.92 24.46
N HIS A 406 -7.22 6.97 24.73
CA HIS A 406 -6.44 8.17 24.44
C HIS A 406 -6.26 8.39 22.93
N GLU A 407 -6.28 9.66 22.50
CA GLU A 407 -6.02 10.08 21.12
C GLU A 407 -4.73 9.50 20.55
N SER A 408 -3.67 9.45 21.38
CA SER A 408 -2.39 8.83 21.02
C SER A 408 -2.53 7.37 20.62
N THR A 409 -3.44 6.60 21.25
CA THR A 409 -3.65 5.19 20.91
C THR A 409 -4.35 5.03 19.56
N ILE A 410 -5.33 5.89 19.26
CA ILE A 410 -6.04 5.85 17.97
C ILE A 410 -5.14 6.30 16.82
N SER A 411 -4.34 7.34 17.04
CA SER A 411 -3.32 7.77 16.07
C SER A 411 -2.36 6.63 15.73
N ARG A 412 -1.97 5.82 16.72
CA ARG A 412 -1.10 4.65 16.54
C ARG A 412 -1.78 3.48 15.83
N VAL A 413 -3.04 3.23 16.13
CA VAL A 413 -3.82 2.14 15.51
C VAL A 413 -4.16 2.46 14.05
N THR A 414 -4.34 3.72 13.70
CA THR A 414 -4.78 4.13 12.35
C THR A 414 -3.64 4.28 11.35
N THR A 415 -2.39 4.39 11.81
CA THR A 415 -1.21 4.46 10.94
C THR A 415 -0.89 3.11 10.31
N ASN A 416 -0.59 3.12 9.00
CA ASN A 416 -0.22 1.91 8.25
C ASN A 416 -1.25 0.78 8.40
N LYS A 417 -2.55 1.15 8.37
CA LYS A 417 -3.67 0.21 8.34
C LYS A 417 -4.63 0.58 7.23
N TYR A 418 -5.03 -0.44 6.48
CA TYR A 418 -5.90 -0.29 5.33
C TYR A 418 -7.23 -1.00 5.58
N MET A 419 -8.30 -0.35 5.16
CA MET A 419 -9.65 -0.86 5.22
C MET A 419 -10.17 -1.02 3.80
N TYR A 420 -10.72 -2.20 3.51
CA TYR A 420 -11.49 -2.44 2.31
C TYR A 420 -12.96 -2.14 2.57
N CYS A 421 -13.53 -1.25 1.76
CA CYS A 421 -14.95 -0.87 1.84
C CYS A 421 -15.56 -0.88 0.44
N PRO A 422 -16.90 -0.73 0.30
CA PRO A 422 -17.55 -0.73 -1.02
C PRO A 422 -17.04 0.36 -1.98
N GLN A 423 -16.41 1.42 -1.46
CA GLN A 423 -15.82 2.50 -2.24
C GLN A 423 -14.36 2.23 -2.65
N GLY A 424 -13.81 1.08 -2.28
CA GLY A 424 -12.43 0.67 -2.52
C GLY A 424 -11.60 0.53 -1.24
N MET A 425 -10.29 0.41 -1.42
CA MET A 425 -9.33 0.30 -0.34
C MET A 425 -8.82 1.68 0.09
N LEU A 426 -8.89 1.97 1.39
CA LEU A 426 -8.54 3.27 1.95
C LEU A 426 -7.71 3.10 3.23
N GLU A 427 -6.74 3.98 3.45
CA GLU A 427 -6.02 4.04 4.73
C GLU A 427 -6.97 4.55 5.83
N LEU A 428 -6.92 3.99 7.04
CA LEU A 428 -7.74 4.48 8.16
C LEU A 428 -7.47 5.96 8.48
N LYS A 429 -6.25 6.42 8.27
CA LYS A 429 -5.86 7.83 8.44
C LYS A 429 -6.62 8.79 7.52
N PHE A 430 -7.06 8.34 6.35
CA PHE A 430 -7.76 9.16 5.35
C PHE A 430 -9.05 9.80 5.89
N PHE A 431 -9.73 9.10 6.81
CA PHE A 431 -10.97 9.58 7.41
C PHE A 431 -10.78 10.74 8.38
N PHE A 432 -9.56 10.93 8.90
CA PHE A 432 -9.23 12.02 9.80
C PHE A 432 -8.73 13.22 9.00
N ASN A 433 -9.66 14.08 8.63
CA ASN A 433 -9.35 15.28 7.87
C ASN A 433 -9.88 16.53 8.59
N ALA A 434 -9.27 17.67 8.27
CA ALA A 434 -9.73 18.95 8.78
C ALA A 434 -11.04 19.35 8.09
N GLY A 435 -12.04 19.70 8.90
CA GLY A 435 -13.30 20.27 8.44
C GLY A 435 -13.13 21.73 8.00
N ILE A 436 -13.85 22.10 6.95
CA ILE A 436 -13.98 23.47 6.47
C ILE A 436 -15.38 23.95 6.83
N GLN A 437 -15.43 25.08 7.55
CA GLN A 437 -16.68 25.68 7.98
C GLN A 437 -17.51 26.18 6.81
N ARG A 438 -18.80 25.87 6.83
CA ARG A 438 -19.79 26.41 5.88
C ARG A 438 -20.30 27.77 6.36
N ALA A 439 -20.66 28.64 5.42
CA ALA A 439 -21.23 29.95 5.73
C ALA A 439 -22.65 29.87 6.32
N GLU A 440 -23.36 28.76 6.09
CA GLU A 440 -24.73 28.57 6.57
C GLU A 440 -24.74 28.07 8.02
N PRO A 441 -25.42 28.77 8.94
CA PRO A 441 -25.53 28.33 10.33
C PRO A 441 -26.36 27.05 10.41
N GLY A 442 -25.71 25.94 10.77
CA GLY A 442 -26.34 24.62 10.97
C GLY A 442 -26.07 23.58 9.87
N ALA A 443 -25.35 23.93 8.81
CA ALA A 443 -24.95 22.96 7.79
C ALA A 443 -23.70 22.17 8.22
N GLU A 444 -23.69 20.87 7.93
CA GLU A 444 -22.54 20.00 8.23
C GLU A 444 -21.25 20.53 7.59
N ASP A 445 -20.17 20.53 8.37
CA ASP A 445 -18.83 20.87 7.89
C ASP A 445 -18.41 19.92 6.77
N LEU A 446 -17.73 20.43 5.75
CA LEU A 446 -17.25 19.63 4.63
C LEU A 446 -15.76 19.30 4.81
N SER A 447 -15.39 18.07 4.46
CA SER A 447 -13.99 17.65 4.41
C SER A 447 -13.23 18.40 3.30
N SER A 448 -11.94 18.66 3.55
CA SER A 448 -11.01 19.17 2.52
C SER A 448 -10.91 18.26 1.28
N VAL A 449 -11.14 16.95 1.42
CA VAL A 449 -11.13 15.98 0.31
C VAL A 449 -12.33 16.19 -0.60
N THR A 450 -13.53 16.36 -0.01
CA THR A 450 -14.75 16.71 -0.75
C THR A 450 -14.57 17.97 -1.58
N VAL A 451 -13.92 19.00 -1.02
CA VAL A 451 -13.64 20.24 -1.75
C VAL A 451 -12.69 19.99 -2.92
N ARG A 452 -11.66 19.17 -2.74
CA ARG A 452 -10.74 18.79 -3.84
C ARG A 452 -11.50 18.06 -4.95
N GLU A 453 -12.39 17.14 -4.61
CA GLU A 453 -13.21 16.42 -5.59
C GLU A 453 -14.16 17.36 -6.34
N LEU A 454 -14.82 18.27 -5.63
CA LEU A 454 -15.68 19.28 -6.25
C LEU A 454 -14.87 20.19 -7.20
N ILE A 455 -13.64 20.54 -6.86
CA ILE A 455 -12.74 21.29 -7.76
C ILE A 455 -12.41 20.45 -9.00
N ARG A 456 -12.11 19.15 -8.83
CA ARG A 456 -11.86 18.23 -9.95
C ARG A 456 -13.08 18.14 -10.87
N GLU A 457 -14.27 17.95 -10.32
CA GLU A 457 -15.52 17.87 -11.08
C GLU A 457 -15.83 19.18 -11.83
N MET A 458 -15.67 20.33 -11.16
CA MET A 458 -15.88 21.65 -11.77
C MET A 458 -14.90 21.93 -12.92
N VAL A 459 -13.66 21.46 -12.80
CA VAL A 459 -12.66 21.56 -13.88
C VAL A 459 -12.95 20.53 -14.98
N GLY A 460 -13.41 19.33 -14.63
CA GLY A 460 -13.78 18.30 -15.62
C GLY A 460 -14.97 18.70 -16.50
N GLN A 461 -15.93 19.45 -15.94
CA GLN A 461 -17.08 20.01 -16.66
C GLN A 461 -16.78 21.37 -17.32
N GLU A 462 -15.51 21.81 -17.37
CA GLU A 462 -15.19 23.12 -17.94
C GLU A 462 -15.16 23.12 -19.47
N ASN A 463 -15.49 24.26 -20.07
CA ASN A 463 -15.37 24.46 -21.51
C ASN A 463 -13.89 24.63 -21.90
N PRO A 464 -13.32 23.80 -22.80
CA PRO A 464 -11.89 23.85 -23.16
C PRO A 464 -11.42 25.20 -23.71
N GLY A 465 -12.29 25.95 -24.41
CA GLY A 465 -11.96 27.26 -24.97
C GLY A 465 -11.94 28.41 -23.96
N LYS A 466 -12.59 28.26 -22.79
CA LYS A 466 -12.62 29.25 -21.72
C LYS A 466 -12.49 28.57 -20.36
N PRO A 467 -11.27 28.16 -19.98
CA PRO A 467 -11.03 27.48 -18.72
C PRO A 467 -11.37 28.38 -17.53
N LEU A 468 -11.88 27.80 -16.46
CA LEU A 468 -12.32 28.52 -15.27
C LEU A 468 -11.11 29.10 -14.54
N LYS A 469 -11.15 30.40 -14.26
CA LYS A 469 -10.12 31.05 -13.44
C LYS A 469 -10.32 30.67 -11.97
N ASP A 470 -9.24 30.65 -11.19
CA ASP A 470 -9.28 30.32 -9.76
C ASP A 470 -10.25 31.22 -8.98
N GLN A 471 -10.43 32.47 -9.42
CA GLN A 471 -11.41 33.41 -8.85
C GLN A 471 -12.86 32.96 -9.09
N GLU A 472 -13.15 32.41 -10.28
CA GLU A 472 -14.49 31.94 -10.66
C GLU A 472 -14.84 30.65 -9.91
N ILE A 473 -13.85 29.78 -9.68
CA ILE A 473 -13.99 28.58 -8.84
C ILE A 473 -14.35 28.99 -7.41
N VAL A 474 -13.66 29.99 -6.84
CA VAL A 474 -14.01 30.53 -5.50
C VAL A 474 -15.44 31.07 -5.48
N SER A 475 -15.88 31.80 -6.51
CA SER A 475 -17.25 32.32 -6.59
C SER A 475 -18.30 31.20 -6.66
N ARG A 476 -18.05 30.14 -7.44
CA ARG A 476 -18.95 28.98 -7.52
C ARG A 476 -19.00 28.18 -6.21
N LEU A 477 -17.86 28.01 -5.53
CA LEU A 477 -17.80 27.38 -4.21
C LEU A 477 -18.56 28.22 -3.16
N ARG A 478 -18.40 29.55 -3.20
CA ARG A 478 -19.15 30.46 -2.32
C ARG A 478 -20.66 30.38 -2.56
N ALA A 479 -21.10 30.24 -3.82
CA ALA A 479 -22.51 30.02 -4.14
C ALA A 479 -23.06 28.70 -3.59
N ARG A 480 -22.21 27.69 -3.36
CA ARG A 480 -22.55 26.44 -2.68
C ARG A 480 -22.39 26.52 -1.15
N GLY A 481 -22.11 27.71 -0.60
CA GLY A 481 -21.93 27.96 0.84
C GLY A 481 -20.53 27.69 1.38
N ILE A 482 -19.56 27.39 0.51
CA ILE A 482 -18.19 27.01 0.90
C ILE A 482 -17.28 28.24 0.88
N VAL A 483 -16.74 28.65 2.03
CA VAL A 483 -15.89 29.84 2.14
C VAL A 483 -14.42 29.46 2.10
N ILE A 484 -13.77 29.66 0.95
CA ILE A 484 -12.36 29.31 0.75
C ILE A 484 -11.61 30.46 0.07
N ALA A 485 -10.36 30.67 0.48
CA ALA A 485 -9.47 31.66 -0.14
C ALA A 485 -8.93 31.18 -1.49
N ARG A 486 -8.68 32.12 -2.42
CA ARG A 486 -8.10 31.83 -3.75
C ARG A 486 -6.78 31.04 -3.67
N ARG A 487 -5.91 31.37 -2.70
CA ARG A 487 -4.63 30.66 -2.50
C ARG A 487 -4.82 29.18 -2.17
N THR A 488 -5.86 28.86 -1.39
CA THR A 488 -6.19 27.48 -1.01
C THR A 488 -6.71 26.68 -2.21
N VAL A 489 -7.54 27.29 -3.07
CA VAL A 489 -7.97 26.67 -4.34
C VAL A 489 -6.79 26.40 -5.25
N ALA A 490 -5.85 27.36 -5.38
CA ALA A 490 -4.65 27.16 -6.18
C ALA A 490 -3.76 26.04 -5.63
N LYS A 491 -3.62 25.93 -4.30
CA LYS A 491 -2.90 24.85 -3.63
C LYS A 491 -3.55 23.48 -3.90
N TYR A 492 -4.86 23.35 -3.67
CA TYR A 492 -5.60 22.11 -3.92
C TYR A 492 -5.56 21.70 -5.39
N ARG A 493 -5.57 22.66 -6.31
CA ARG A 493 -5.42 22.37 -7.73
C ARG A 493 -4.02 21.83 -8.07
N ALA A 494 -2.98 22.42 -7.50
CA ALA A 494 -1.60 21.96 -7.70
C ALA A 494 -1.39 20.53 -7.17
N GLU A 495 -1.96 20.21 -6.00
CA GLU A 495 -1.96 18.85 -5.43
C GLU A 495 -2.69 17.84 -6.34
N LEU A 496 -3.69 18.28 -7.10
CA LEU A 496 -4.43 17.47 -8.07
C LEU A 496 -3.75 17.38 -9.45
N ASN A 497 -2.54 17.93 -9.62
CA ASN A 497 -1.84 18.02 -10.91
C ASN A 497 -2.66 18.70 -12.02
N ILE A 498 -3.59 19.59 -11.66
CA ILE A 498 -4.39 20.33 -12.64
C ILE A 498 -3.66 21.63 -13.00
N ALA A 499 -3.35 21.81 -14.28
CA ALA A 499 -2.64 22.99 -14.77
C ALA A 499 -3.42 24.32 -14.57
N PRO A 500 -2.73 25.47 -14.53
CA PRO A 500 -3.34 26.79 -14.53
C PRO A 500 -4.22 27.06 -15.74
N ALA A 501 -5.27 27.89 -15.58
CA ALA A 501 -6.18 28.25 -16.66
C ALA A 501 -5.49 28.81 -17.92
N SER A 502 -4.31 29.42 -17.79
CA SER A 502 -3.50 29.87 -18.93
C SER A 502 -2.94 28.74 -19.80
N GLN A 503 -2.61 27.60 -19.19
CA GLN A 503 -2.07 26.42 -19.87
C GLN A 503 -3.17 25.47 -20.35
N ARG A 504 -4.35 25.50 -19.69
CA ARG A 504 -5.51 24.67 -20.08
C ARG A 504 -6.28 25.19 -21.30
N LYS A 505 -6.07 26.45 -21.69
CA LYS A 505 -6.69 27.01 -22.88
C LYS A 505 -6.07 26.36 -24.12
N ARG A 506 -6.71 25.32 -24.64
CA ARG A 506 -6.46 24.84 -26.00
C ARG A 506 -7.08 25.88 -26.95
N MET A 507 -6.26 26.41 -27.86
CA MET A 507 -6.73 27.22 -28.99
C MET A 507 -7.49 26.32 -29.95
#